data_AF-A0A7G9GAC2-F1
#
_entry.id   AF-A0A7G9GAC2-F1
#
_cell.length_a   1.000
_cell.length_b   1.000
_cell.length_c   1.000
_cell.angle_alpha   90.00
_cell.angle_beta   90.00
_cell.angle_gamma   90.00
#
_symmetry.space_group_name_H-M   'P 1'
#
loop_
_entity.id
_entity.type
_entity.pdbx_description
1 polymer ?
#
loop_
_entity_poly.entity_id
_entity_poly.type
_entity_poly.pdbx_seq_one_letter_code
_entity_poly.pdbx_strand_id
1 'polypeptide(L)'
;MLDGAIQRSSSICAARSSRYRKHFALAFLVDFIIEIKNCPRYWEHVAILLQKKRPVRSDCEQAYHKEWGMLMDKIPFCFPVFYHGLIANRTIFSQPDVLNILISGLTEKETSDWLKVDRITANKYISGLECISSERRKEIFELSGKELLARVQKLNIQNIKTTISAFHDFLREKILISEETIASLEDSVRKCKDPYWYYVVALRESLFFTKASKEYITKELKNELHNLHKNNHVPDLFQLQRESLMQKEEASNVLPTIVDTAVPMVVQGVMTILFADKNSSSATIEQIQSGDFSSAIKSLTSEGKLTAYDFYKWNNILKIAQKADSELEKGIIADPSEFDFDWFLRFFDAAGNIRSDDMQQLWARVLAGEIKQPRSFSLRAVEVLRNMTAHEALAFKNAAALVLQESDGTFFLFCDTGLSDASVNQRYGLSMSDILTLEEIGVISALRVDNEIEVCNDGADGFFNDSDLMILFESSNEQFNTFRYRSYPLSEVGKQLLPIVQEESNDDYLIDLGKLLREDLQEKVDVCVYRVISRNANDLELDFDVNLLDK
;
A
#
# COMPACT_ATOMS: atom_id res chain seq x y z
N MET A 1 -40.51 4.88 -49.61
CA MET A 1 -41.15 4.71 -48.28
C MET A 1 -40.18 5.05 -47.13
N LEU A 2 -39.44 6.16 -47.21
CA LEU A 2 -38.66 6.69 -46.07
C LEU A 2 -38.97 8.16 -45.76
N ASP A 3 -39.52 8.94 -46.70
CA ASP A 3 -39.88 10.34 -46.46
C ASP A 3 -41.20 10.54 -45.67
N GLY A 4 -42.06 9.52 -45.60
CA GLY A 4 -43.31 9.60 -44.83
C GLY A 4 -43.15 9.38 -43.32
N ALA A 5 -42.03 8.82 -42.88
CA ALA A 5 -41.77 8.53 -41.45
C ALA A 5 -41.15 9.73 -40.72
N ILE A 6 -40.44 10.60 -41.45
CA ILE A 6 -39.76 11.78 -40.89
C ILE A 6 -40.75 12.93 -40.63
N GLN A 7 -41.85 13.03 -41.38
CA GLN A 7 -42.88 14.05 -41.15
C GLN A 7 -43.85 13.73 -39.99
N ARG A 8 -43.97 12.47 -39.53
CA ARG A 8 -44.84 12.12 -38.39
C ARG A 8 -44.16 12.28 -37.03
N SER A 9 -42.83 12.24 -36.96
CA SER A 9 -42.09 12.42 -35.70
C SER A 9 -41.93 13.89 -35.31
N SER A 10 -41.90 14.81 -36.29
CA SER A 10 -41.80 16.26 -36.03
C SER A 10 -43.09 16.87 -35.49
N SER A 11 -44.27 16.30 -35.81
CA SER A 11 -45.57 16.77 -35.29
C SER A 11 -45.87 16.32 -33.85
N ILE A 12 -45.19 15.29 -33.34
CA ILE A 12 -45.41 14.78 -31.97
C ILE A 12 -44.54 15.52 -30.94
N CYS A 13 -43.42 16.11 -31.37
CA CYS A 13 -42.53 16.87 -30.48
C CYS A 13 -42.98 18.30 -30.17
N ALA A 14 -44.01 18.83 -30.85
CA ALA A 14 -44.47 20.21 -30.65
C ALA A 14 -45.61 20.37 -29.63
N ALA A 15 -46.13 19.27 -29.06
CA ALA A 15 -47.28 19.34 -28.14
C ALA A 15 -47.08 18.44 -26.92
N ARG A 16 -46.17 18.82 -26.02
CA ARG A 16 -46.25 18.59 -24.56
C ARG A 16 -45.05 19.18 -23.85
N SER A 17 -45.14 20.48 -23.60
CA SER A 17 -44.38 21.14 -22.55
C SER A 17 -44.90 20.75 -21.16
N SER A 18 -43.98 20.69 -20.21
CA SER A 18 -44.17 20.72 -18.75
C SER A 18 -44.45 19.38 -18.03
N ARG A 19 -43.46 19.01 -17.21
CA ARG A 19 -43.36 17.97 -16.16
C ARG A 19 -42.81 16.61 -16.61
N TYR A 20 -41.81 16.16 -15.85
CA TYR A 20 -41.06 14.89 -15.90
C TYR A 20 -39.85 14.81 -16.86
N ARG A 21 -38.72 15.38 -16.43
CA ARG A 21 -37.39 14.90 -16.81
C ARG A 21 -36.76 14.24 -15.58
N LYS A 22 -36.53 12.92 -15.62
CA LYS A 22 -35.35 12.22 -15.02
C LYS A 22 -35.38 10.67 -15.10
N HIS A 23 -36.45 10.02 -15.58
CA HIS A 23 -36.54 8.54 -15.49
C HIS A 23 -36.71 7.78 -16.83
N PHE A 24 -36.29 8.33 -17.98
CA PHE A 24 -36.48 7.67 -19.29
C PHE A 24 -35.23 7.50 -20.15
N ALA A 25 -34.02 7.66 -19.58
CA ALA A 25 -32.77 7.59 -20.34
C ALA A 25 -32.11 6.20 -20.38
N LEU A 26 -32.43 5.27 -19.45
CA LEU A 26 -31.74 3.97 -19.40
C LEU A 26 -32.36 2.92 -20.34
N ALA A 27 -33.69 2.89 -20.49
CA ALA A 27 -34.35 1.88 -21.31
C ALA A 27 -34.05 2.04 -22.82
N PHE A 28 -33.92 3.28 -23.31
CA PHE A 28 -33.58 3.54 -24.72
C PHE A 28 -32.14 3.22 -25.08
N LEU A 29 -31.21 3.23 -24.10
CA LEU A 29 -29.80 2.95 -24.37
C LEU A 29 -29.53 1.44 -24.51
N VAL A 30 -30.25 0.61 -23.74
CA VAL A 30 -30.10 -0.84 -23.79
C VAL A 30 -30.67 -1.41 -25.09
N ASP A 31 -31.85 -0.93 -25.52
CA ASP A 31 -32.45 -1.38 -26.78
C ASP A 31 -31.66 -0.90 -28.01
N PHE A 32 -31.09 0.31 -27.98
CA PHE A 32 -30.25 0.83 -29.07
C PHE A 32 -28.92 0.08 -29.23
N ILE A 33 -28.33 -0.39 -28.12
CA ILE A 33 -27.09 -1.20 -28.15
C ILE A 33 -27.35 -2.62 -28.66
N ILE A 34 -28.53 -3.19 -28.36
CA ILE A 34 -28.94 -4.51 -28.86
C ILE A 34 -29.21 -4.45 -30.37
N GLU A 35 -29.78 -3.36 -30.87
CA GLU A 35 -30.09 -3.20 -32.30
C GLU A 35 -28.83 -2.96 -33.16
N ILE A 36 -27.80 -2.29 -32.62
CA ILE A 36 -26.52 -2.07 -33.32
C ILE A 36 -25.69 -3.36 -33.47
N LYS A 37 -25.75 -4.28 -32.49
CA LYS A 37 -25.00 -5.55 -32.55
C LYS A 37 -25.47 -6.50 -33.65
N ASN A 38 -26.71 -6.34 -34.13
CA ASN A 38 -27.31 -7.23 -35.14
C ASN A 38 -27.24 -6.68 -36.58
N CYS A 39 -26.52 -5.59 -36.83
CA CYS A 39 -26.42 -5.00 -38.17
C CYS A 39 -25.21 -5.57 -38.95
N PRO A 40 -25.41 -6.34 -40.05
CA PRO A 40 -24.33 -7.04 -40.76
C PRO A 40 -23.27 -6.14 -41.42
N ARG A 41 -23.55 -4.82 -41.55
CA ARG A 41 -22.67 -3.83 -42.18
C ARG A 41 -21.75 -3.07 -41.21
N TYR A 42 -21.82 -3.37 -39.91
CA TYR A 42 -20.98 -2.69 -38.91
C TYR A 42 -19.52 -3.17 -38.97
N TRP A 43 -19.30 -4.48 -39.17
CA TRP A 43 -17.96 -5.05 -39.27
C TRP A 43 -17.21 -4.68 -40.56
N GLU A 44 -17.93 -4.41 -41.65
CA GLU A 44 -17.32 -3.90 -42.89
C GLU A 44 -16.83 -2.46 -42.74
N HIS A 45 -17.53 -1.59 -42.01
CA HIS A 45 -17.08 -0.21 -41.76
C HIS A 45 -15.92 -0.13 -40.77
N VAL A 46 -15.89 -1.00 -39.74
CA VAL A 46 -14.77 -1.07 -38.79
C VAL A 46 -13.50 -1.58 -39.48
N ALA A 47 -13.62 -2.54 -40.40
CA ALA A 47 -12.49 -3.03 -41.19
C ALA A 47 -11.95 -1.96 -42.17
N ILE A 48 -12.82 -1.13 -42.76
CA ILE A 48 -12.42 -0.01 -43.63
C ILE A 48 -11.75 1.12 -42.83
N LEU A 49 -12.16 1.36 -41.57
CA LEU A 49 -11.52 2.35 -40.68
C LEU A 49 -10.15 1.91 -40.18
N LEU A 50 -9.93 0.60 -39.96
CA LEU A 50 -8.64 0.06 -39.49
C LEU A 50 -7.57 -0.04 -40.60
N GLN A 51 -7.92 0.09 -41.88
CA GLN A 51 -6.95 0.04 -42.99
C GLN A 51 -6.39 1.42 -43.43
N LYS A 52 -6.88 2.55 -42.91
CA LYS A 52 -6.34 3.87 -43.24
C LYS A 52 -5.38 4.38 -42.17
N LYS A 53 -4.11 3.98 -42.28
CA LYS A 53 -2.98 4.65 -41.60
C LYS A 53 -2.96 6.16 -41.94
N ARG A 54 -3.21 7.00 -40.94
CA ARG A 54 -2.63 8.36 -40.83
C ARG A 54 -2.20 8.59 -39.38
N PRO A 55 -1.03 9.20 -39.13
CA PRO A 55 -0.52 9.39 -37.79
C PRO A 55 -1.27 10.53 -37.11
N VAL A 56 -1.88 10.26 -35.96
CA VAL A 56 -2.44 11.31 -35.10
C VAL A 56 -1.31 11.85 -34.22
N ARG A 57 -1.19 13.17 -34.23
CA ARG A 57 -0.13 13.98 -33.63
C ARG A 57 -0.12 13.97 -32.10
N SER A 58 1.10 14.16 -31.60
CA SER A 58 1.67 14.12 -30.26
C SER A 58 1.23 15.20 -29.25
N ASP A 59 0.02 15.76 -29.35
CA ASP A 59 -0.31 16.97 -28.58
C ASP A 59 -0.93 16.68 -27.20
N CYS A 60 -1.57 15.52 -27.00
CA CYS A 60 -2.14 15.12 -25.69
C CYS A 60 -1.09 14.55 -24.72
N GLU A 61 -0.08 13.81 -25.21
CA GLU A 61 1.03 13.35 -24.36
C GLU A 61 1.91 14.52 -23.90
N GLN A 62 2.07 15.55 -24.75
CA GLN A 62 2.82 16.76 -24.37
C GLN A 62 2.06 17.63 -23.36
N ALA A 63 0.72 17.66 -23.40
CA ALA A 63 -0.10 18.36 -22.41
C ALA A 63 -0.11 17.64 -21.05
N TYR A 64 -0.21 16.30 -21.06
CA TYR A 64 -0.14 15.49 -19.83
C TYR A 64 1.26 15.56 -19.19
N HIS A 65 2.33 15.55 -19.98
CA HIS A 65 3.69 15.80 -19.49
C HIS A 65 3.95 17.27 -19.08
N LYS A 66 3.21 18.25 -19.63
CA LYS A 66 3.34 19.66 -19.24
C LYS A 66 2.65 19.97 -17.92
N GLU A 67 1.44 19.49 -17.68
CA GLU A 67 0.67 19.82 -16.47
C GLU A 67 1.02 18.93 -15.27
N TRP A 68 1.29 17.63 -15.47
CA TRP A 68 1.74 16.75 -14.37
C TRP A 68 3.25 16.69 -14.19
N GLY A 69 4.03 17.08 -15.21
CA GLY A 69 5.46 17.34 -15.07
C GLY A 69 5.79 18.63 -14.29
N MET A 70 4.77 19.43 -13.95
CA MET A 70 4.88 20.63 -13.10
C MET A 70 4.55 20.38 -11.62
N LEU A 71 4.05 19.17 -11.25
CA LEU A 71 3.73 18.83 -9.85
C LEU A 71 4.74 17.90 -9.18
N MET A 72 5.85 17.61 -9.85
CA MET A 72 7.00 16.91 -9.29
C MET A 72 8.26 17.74 -9.55
N ASP A 73 8.26 18.98 -9.07
CA ASP A 73 9.53 19.69 -8.79
C ASP A 73 10.19 18.99 -7.59
N LYS A 74 10.61 17.74 -7.79
CA LYS A 74 11.51 17.04 -6.89
C LYS A 74 12.75 17.91 -6.76
N ILE A 75 13.08 18.24 -5.52
CA ILE A 75 14.23 19.06 -5.16
C ILE A 75 15.45 18.49 -5.89
N PRO A 76 16.31 19.32 -6.53
CA PRO A 76 17.55 18.80 -7.09
C PRO A 76 18.21 18.06 -5.94
N PHE A 77 18.59 16.82 -6.12
CA PHE A 77 19.49 16.21 -5.16
C PHE A 77 20.84 16.94 -5.36
N CYS A 78 20.97 18.17 -4.82
CA CYS A 78 21.93 19.19 -5.28
C CYS A 78 23.31 18.86 -4.72
N PHE A 79 23.91 17.88 -5.37
CA PHE A 79 25.17 17.23 -5.08
C PHE A 79 25.22 16.56 -3.70
N PRO A 80 25.88 15.41 -3.57
CA PRO A 80 26.01 14.67 -2.29
C PRO A 80 26.67 15.44 -1.16
N VAL A 81 27.23 16.58 -1.50
CA VAL A 81 28.08 17.36 -0.66
C VAL A 81 27.61 18.80 -0.81
N PHE A 82 26.58 19.19 -0.07
CA PHE A 82 26.25 20.60 0.14
C PHE A 82 27.45 21.29 0.81
N TYR A 83 28.33 21.76 -0.06
CA TYR A 83 29.77 21.95 0.11
C TYR A 83 30.18 23.04 1.12
N HIS A 84 29.22 23.58 1.88
CA HIS A 84 29.50 24.56 2.92
C HIS A 84 28.82 24.32 4.27
N GLY A 85 27.69 23.62 4.29
CA GLY A 85 27.02 23.34 5.55
C GLY A 85 27.78 22.28 6.34
N LEU A 86 27.89 21.08 5.75
CA LEU A 86 28.30 19.90 6.49
C LEU A 86 29.82 19.64 6.48
N ILE A 87 30.51 20.04 5.41
CA ILE A 87 31.91 19.66 5.17
C ILE A 87 32.88 20.83 4.93
N ALA A 88 32.40 22.08 4.86
CA ALA A 88 33.33 23.21 4.94
C ALA A 88 33.99 23.15 6.32
N ASN A 89 35.32 23.12 6.33
CA ASN A 89 36.18 22.82 7.48
C ASN A 89 36.32 21.32 7.84
N ARG A 90 35.77 20.40 7.04
CA ARG A 90 35.98 18.94 7.17
C ARG A 90 36.79 18.37 6.00
N THR A 91 36.98 19.12 4.93
CA THR A 91 37.98 18.86 3.92
C THR A 91 39.02 19.98 3.91
N ILE A 92 40.20 19.70 3.36
CA ILE A 92 41.25 20.70 3.13
C ILE A 92 41.06 21.47 1.80
N PHE A 93 40.12 21.03 0.95
CA PHE A 93 39.93 21.56 -0.39
C PHE A 93 38.86 22.67 -0.44
N SER A 94 39.01 23.58 -1.40
CA SER A 94 38.03 24.64 -1.66
C SER A 94 36.79 24.10 -2.39
N GLN A 95 35.68 24.85 -2.42
CA GLN A 95 34.48 24.41 -3.16
C GLN A 95 34.76 24.10 -4.64
N PRO A 96 35.49 24.96 -5.38
CA PRO A 96 35.84 24.68 -6.77
C PRO A 96 36.71 23.43 -6.88
N ASP A 97 37.73 23.28 -6.04
CA ASP A 97 38.61 22.11 -6.06
C ASP A 97 37.83 20.81 -5.92
N VAL A 98 36.81 20.78 -5.08
CA VAL A 98 36.10 19.54 -4.85
C VAL A 98 35.10 19.23 -5.92
N LEU A 99 34.44 20.24 -6.46
CA LEU A 99 33.61 20.01 -7.61
C LEU A 99 34.45 19.51 -8.79
N ASN A 100 35.67 20.04 -8.96
CA ASN A 100 36.63 19.49 -9.92
C ASN A 100 37.04 18.05 -9.54
N ILE A 101 37.37 17.73 -8.29
CA ILE A 101 37.70 16.35 -7.88
C ILE A 101 36.54 15.38 -8.15
N LEU A 102 35.30 15.77 -7.88
CA LEU A 102 34.14 14.90 -8.08
C LEU A 102 33.83 14.71 -9.57
N ILE A 103 33.89 15.78 -10.37
CA ILE A 103 33.56 15.74 -11.80
C ILE A 103 34.70 15.17 -12.65
N SER A 104 35.94 15.60 -12.43
CA SER A 104 37.11 15.26 -13.26
C SER A 104 38.19 14.45 -12.54
N GLY A 105 38.09 14.27 -11.22
CA GLY A 105 39.09 13.54 -10.44
C GLY A 105 40.36 14.35 -10.13
N LEU A 106 40.39 15.62 -10.51
CA LEU A 106 41.55 16.52 -10.41
C LEU A 106 41.19 17.80 -9.64
N THR A 107 42.18 18.44 -9.02
CA THR A 107 42.05 19.76 -8.37
C THR A 107 42.17 20.91 -9.38
N GLU A 108 41.86 22.14 -8.97
CA GLU A 108 42.01 23.34 -9.81
C GLU A 108 43.47 23.60 -10.21
N LYS A 109 44.43 23.13 -9.41
CA LYS A 109 45.88 23.30 -9.64
C LYS A 109 46.50 22.22 -10.53
N GLU A 110 45.83 21.08 -10.71
CA GLU A 110 46.31 20.00 -11.56
C GLU A 110 45.97 20.27 -13.04
N THR A 111 46.94 20.06 -13.93
CA THR A 111 46.77 20.28 -15.38
C THR A 111 45.81 19.25 -15.96
N SER A 112 44.89 19.74 -16.80
CA SER A 112 43.83 18.95 -17.39
C SER A 112 43.50 19.50 -18.77
N ASP A 113 43.15 18.64 -19.73
CA ASP A 113 42.66 19.02 -21.06
C ASP A 113 41.26 19.67 -21.04
N TRP A 114 40.67 19.85 -19.84
CA TRP A 114 39.28 20.24 -19.65
C TRP A 114 39.09 21.68 -19.17
N LEU A 115 37.90 22.26 -19.45
CA LEU A 115 37.45 23.54 -18.89
C LEU A 115 37.24 23.38 -17.36
N LYS A 116 38.10 24.00 -16.56
CA LYS A 116 38.02 23.99 -15.09
C LYS A 116 36.71 24.58 -14.59
N VAL A 117 36.12 23.98 -13.55
CA VAL A 117 34.99 24.59 -12.84
C VAL A 117 35.54 25.71 -11.97
N ASP A 118 35.26 26.95 -12.34
CA ASP A 118 35.60 28.12 -11.53
C ASP A 118 34.66 28.29 -10.34
N ARG A 119 34.99 29.24 -9.46
CA ARG A 119 34.19 29.53 -8.26
C ARG A 119 32.76 29.97 -8.56
N ILE A 120 32.52 30.64 -9.68
CA ILE A 120 31.18 31.14 -10.02
C ILE A 120 30.29 29.96 -10.43
N THR A 121 30.81 29.12 -11.33
CA THR A 121 30.15 27.91 -11.83
C THR A 121 29.90 26.91 -10.71
N ALA A 122 30.88 26.74 -9.81
CA ALA A 122 30.73 25.87 -8.66
C ALA A 122 29.57 26.29 -7.76
N ASN A 123 29.45 27.58 -7.46
CA ASN A 123 28.34 28.09 -6.66
C ASN A 123 26.98 27.88 -7.34
N LYS A 124 26.91 28.00 -8.67
CA LYS A 124 25.67 27.78 -9.42
C LYS A 124 25.23 26.31 -9.41
N TYR A 125 26.16 25.38 -9.57
CA TYR A 125 25.85 23.94 -9.45
C TYR A 125 25.40 23.59 -8.03
N ILE A 126 26.10 24.10 -7.02
CA ILE A 126 25.78 23.83 -5.61
C ILE A 126 24.38 24.37 -5.26
N SER A 127 24.08 25.61 -5.63
CA SER A 127 22.78 26.25 -5.33
C SER A 127 21.60 25.71 -6.15
N GLY A 128 21.83 24.79 -7.09
CA GLY A 128 20.82 24.26 -8.00
C GLY A 128 20.41 25.23 -9.10
N LEU A 129 21.11 26.36 -9.24
CA LEU A 129 20.86 27.39 -10.26
C LEU A 129 21.28 26.95 -11.67
N GLU A 130 22.23 26.03 -11.77
CA GLU A 130 22.70 25.47 -13.04
C GLU A 130 22.93 23.95 -12.88
N CYS A 131 22.61 23.17 -13.91
CA CYS A 131 22.87 21.73 -13.92
C CYS A 131 24.22 21.44 -14.60
N ILE A 132 24.84 20.30 -14.27
CA ILE A 132 26.03 19.84 -14.97
C ILE A 132 25.67 19.53 -16.42
N SER A 133 26.53 19.94 -17.36
CA SER A 133 26.32 19.71 -18.79
C SER A 133 26.05 18.23 -19.10
N SER A 134 25.20 17.97 -20.09
CA SER A 134 24.82 16.61 -20.49
C SER A 134 26.02 15.74 -20.85
N GLU A 135 27.06 16.32 -21.46
CA GLU A 135 28.32 15.66 -21.81
C GLU A 135 29.04 15.13 -20.56
N ARG A 136 29.28 16.01 -19.56
CA ARG A 136 29.95 15.63 -18.32
C ARG A 136 29.19 14.58 -17.52
N ARG A 137 27.86 14.64 -17.54
CA ARG A 137 27.05 13.64 -16.84
C ARG A 137 27.19 12.26 -17.46
N LYS A 138 27.21 12.16 -18.79
CA LYS A 138 27.46 10.90 -19.50
C LYS A 138 28.81 10.30 -19.12
N GLU A 139 29.87 11.12 -19.15
CA GLU A 139 31.22 10.69 -18.75
C GLU A 139 31.25 10.18 -17.30
N ILE A 140 30.58 10.87 -16.36
CA ILE A 140 30.54 10.42 -14.96
C ILE A 140 29.73 9.12 -14.79
N PHE A 141 28.67 8.93 -15.57
CA PHE A 141 27.89 7.69 -15.56
C PHE A 141 28.64 6.50 -16.16
N GLU A 142 29.56 6.74 -17.10
CA GLU A 142 30.45 5.71 -17.67
C GLU A 142 31.51 5.22 -16.67
N LEU A 143 31.86 6.03 -15.66
CA LEU A 143 32.81 5.62 -14.64
C LEU A 143 32.27 4.48 -13.78
N SER A 144 33.15 3.51 -13.53
CA SER A 144 32.86 2.44 -12.60
C SER A 144 32.70 2.99 -11.19
N GLY A 145 32.00 2.22 -10.36
CA GLY A 145 31.82 2.61 -8.98
C GLY A 145 33.13 2.84 -8.24
N LYS A 146 34.12 1.96 -8.43
CA LYS A 146 35.43 2.06 -7.76
C LYS A 146 36.19 3.32 -8.14
N GLU A 147 36.07 3.79 -9.38
CA GLU A 147 36.70 5.03 -9.83
C GLU A 147 36.06 6.25 -9.18
N LEU A 148 34.73 6.27 -9.07
CA LEU A 148 34.01 7.31 -8.35
C LEU A 148 34.37 7.29 -6.85
N LEU A 149 34.44 6.11 -6.23
CA LEU A 149 34.86 5.97 -4.84
C LEU A 149 36.24 6.58 -4.60
N ALA A 150 37.21 6.25 -5.46
CA ALA A 150 38.56 6.80 -5.38
C ALA A 150 38.57 8.33 -5.48
N ARG A 151 37.69 8.93 -6.30
CA ARG A 151 37.53 10.39 -6.37
C ARG A 151 36.97 10.97 -5.09
N VAL A 152 35.91 10.40 -4.52
CA VAL A 152 35.33 10.91 -3.26
C VAL A 152 36.31 10.74 -2.10
N GLN A 153 37.07 9.65 -2.04
CA GLN A 153 38.08 9.42 -1.01
C GLN A 153 39.18 10.50 -1.01
N LYS A 154 39.55 11.05 -2.17
CA LYS A 154 40.51 12.16 -2.26
C LYS A 154 40.08 13.37 -1.43
N LEU A 155 38.78 13.55 -1.19
CA LEU A 155 38.26 14.68 -0.44
C LEU A 155 38.66 14.67 1.02
N ASN A 156 39.09 13.52 1.56
CA ASN A 156 39.59 13.36 2.92
C ASN A 156 38.67 14.03 3.96
N ILE A 157 37.40 13.61 3.97
CA ILE A 157 36.35 14.18 4.81
C ILE A 157 36.58 13.73 6.27
N GLN A 158 36.82 14.69 7.15
CA GLN A 158 36.93 14.48 8.58
C GLN A 158 35.59 14.05 9.20
N ASN A 159 35.63 13.14 10.18
CA ASN A 159 34.47 12.61 10.89
C ASN A 159 33.36 12.11 9.95
N ILE A 160 33.75 11.43 8.87
CA ILE A 160 32.87 11.08 7.76
C ILE A 160 31.56 10.41 8.18
N LYS A 161 31.58 9.50 9.16
CA LYS A 161 30.36 8.82 9.64
C LYS A 161 29.35 9.81 10.24
N THR A 162 29.80 10.69 11.13
CA THR A 162 28.96 11.74 11.72
C THR A 162 28.44 12.70 10.66
N THR A 163 29.27 13.05 9.69
CA THR A 163 28.88 13.89 8.55
C THR A 163 27.79 13.24 7.70
N ILE A 164 27.89 11.92 7.46
CA ILE A 164 26.87 11.15 6.75
C ILE A 164 25.58 11.08 7.58
N SER A 165 25.66 10.75 8.86
CA SER A 165 24.47 10.65 9.72
C SER A 165 23.68 11.96 9.79
N ALA A 166 24.38 13.09 10.00
CA ALA A 166 23.76 14.42 10.04
C ALA A 166 23.14 14.81 8.70
N PHE A 167 23.75 14.41 7.60
CA PHE A 167 23.21 14.65 6.27
C PHE A 167 21.98 13.79 5.99
N HIS A 168 22.03 12.51 6.35
CA HIS A 168 20.95 11.56 6.14
C HIS A 168 19.69 11.96 6.91
N ASP A 169 19.85 12.37 8.16
CA ASP A 169 18.77 12.88 9.01
C ASP A 169 18.09 14.11 8.38
N PHE A 170 18.90 15.06 7.89
CA PHE A 170 18.41 16.23 7.16
C PHE A 170 17.63 15.85 5.89
N LEU A 171 18.12 14.88 5.11
CA LEU A 171 17.42 14.41 3.90
C LEU A 171 16.06 13.81 4.24
N ARG A 172 15.97 13.00 5.30
CA ARG A 172 14.76 12.29 5.71
C ARG A 172 13.68 13.24 6.23
N GLU A 173 14.05 14.21 7.07
CA GLU A 173 13.07 15.07 7.73
C GLU A 173 12.63 16.30 6.92
N LYS A 174 13.52 16.85 6.09
CA LYS A 174 13.35 18.22 5.55
C LYS A 174 13.25 18.29 4.03
N ILE A 175 13.56 17.22 3.32
CA ILE A 175 13.54 17.20 1.86
C ILE A 175 12.52 16.17 1.38
N LEU A 176 11.62 16.58 0.49
CA LEU A 176 10.78 15.63 -0.26
C LEU A 176 11.66 14.83 -1.24
N ILE A 177 12.21 13.72 -0.76
CA ILE A 177 12.99 12.75 -1.52
C ILE A 177 12.17 11.46 -1.65
N SER A 178 12.36 10.72 -2.75
CA SER A 178 11.74 9.41 -2.88
C SER A 178 12.29 8.42 -1.84
N GLU A 179 11.40 7.64 -1.24
CA GLU A 179 11.73 6.52 -0.36
C GLU A 179 12.77 5.56 -0.98
N GLU A 180 12.73 5.35 -2.31
CA GLU A 180 13.73 4.54 -3.02
C GLU A 180 15.15 5.11 -2.94
N THR A 181 15.29 6.43 -2.97
CA THR A 181 16.59 7.11 -2.88
C THR A 181 17.12 7.04 -1.45
N ILE A 182 16.26 7.23 -0.45
CA ILE A 182 16.60 7.05 0.97
C ILE A 182 17.06 5.61 1.22
N ALA A 183 16.30 4.63 0.75
CA ALA A 183 16.65 3.21 0.86
C ALA A 183 17.99 2.89 0.17
N SER A 184 18.24 3.42 -1.03
CA SER A 184 19.51 3.24 -1.76
C SER A 184 20.71 3.80 -1.00
N LEU A 185 20.55 4.96 -0.37
CA LEU A 185 21.57 5.59 0.47
C LEU A 185 21.85 4.75 1.73
N GLU A 186 20.82 4.30 2.44
CA GLU A 186 20.96 3.41 3.60
C GLU A 186 21.62 2.07 3.22
N ASP A 187 21.22 1.50 2.08
CA ASP A 187 21.81 0.27 1.56
C ASP A 187 23.30 0.41 1.25
N SER A 188 23.72 1.59 0.79
CA SER A 188 25.13 1.88 0.53
C SER A 188 25.96 1.85 1.81
N VAL A 189 25.40 2.35 2.92
CA VAL A 189 26.02 2.25 4.26
C VAL A 189 26.03 0.80 4.73
N ARG A 190 24.93 0.08 4.48
CA ARG A 190 24.75 -1.29 4.93
C ARG A 190 25.71 -2.28 4.30
N LYS A 191 25.82 -2.24 2.98
CA LYS A 191 26.52 -3.25 2.18
C LYS A 191 28.04 -2.99 2.11
N CYS A 192 28.48 -1.80 2.48
CA CYS A 192 29.83 -1.35 2.18
C CYS A 192 30.62 -0.98 3.44
N LYS A 193 31.84 -1.54 3.56
CA LYS A 193 32.75 -1.21 4.67
C LYS A 193 33.25 0.23 4.64
N ASP A 194 33.26 0.85 3.45
CA ASP A 194 33.75 2.20 3.25
C ASP A 194 32.61 3.24 3.29
N PRO A 195 32.58 4.16 4.27
CA PRO A 195 31.54 5.17 4.38
C PRO A 195 31.49 6.14 3.18
N TYR A 196 32.58 6.29 2.41
CA TYR A 196 32.61 7.14 1.22
C TYR A 196 31.65 6.67 0.12
N TRP A 197 31.16 5.42 0.19
CA TRP A 197 30.19 4.89 -0.75
C TRP A 197 28.83 5.56 -0.72
N TYR A 198 28.44 6.08 0.45
CA TYR A 198 27.25 6.92 0.59
C TYR A 198 27.26 8.10 -0.38
N TYR A 199 28.39 8.79 -0.47
CA TYR A 199 28.55 9.95 -1.35
C TYR A 199 28.52 9.60 -2.83
N VAL A 200 28.87 8.36 -3.21
CA VAL A 200 28.81 7.97 -4.63
C VAL A 200 27.41 7.61 -5.07
N VAL A 201 26.65 6.92 -4.23
CA VAL A 201 25.23 6.68 -4.51
C VAL A 201 24.52 8.01 -4.62
N ALA A 202 24.70 8.87 -3.62
CA ALA A 202 24.24 10.24 -3.66
C ALA A 202 24.69 10.97 -4.95
N LEU A 203 25.94 10.78 -5.42
CA LEU A 203 26.46 11.49 -6.60
C LEU A 203 25.68 11.09 -7.84
N ARG A 204 25.46 9.80 -8.02
CA ARG A 204 24.70 9.28 -9.16
C ARG A 204 23.27 9.79 -9.14
N GLU A 205 22.62 9.76 -7.96
CA GLU A 205 21.28 10.31 -7.78
C GLU A 205 21.21 11.80 -8.14
N SER A 206 22.22 12.60 -7.76
CA SER A 206 22.30 14.03 -8.13
C SER A 206 22.34 14.29 -9.62
N LEU A 207 23.01 13.42 -10.38
CA LEU A 207 23.28 13.62 -11.80
C LEU A 207 22.06 13.33 -12.68
N PHE A 208 21.06 12.61 -12.17
CA PHE A 208 19.79 12.43 -12.88
C PHE A 208 18.98 13.73 -13.01
N PHE A 209 19.30 14.76 -12.22
CA PHE A 209 18.66 16.06 -12.33
C PHE A 209 19.16 16.85 -13.55
N THR A 210 18.25 17.20 -14.46
CA THR A 210 18.58 17.76 -15.79
C THR A 210 18.20 19.23 -15.98
N LYS A 211 17.36 19.81 -15.12
CA LYS A 211 16.84 21.18 -15.25
C LYS A 211 17.50 22.11 -14.24
N ALA A 212 17.53 23.41 -14.50
CA ALA A 212 17.85 24.39 -13.45
C ALA A 212 16.64 24.53 -12.52
N SER A 213 16.89 24.72 -11.23
CA SER A 213 15.85 24.93 -10.20
C SER A 213 15.93 26.34 -9.60
N LYS A 214 14.93 26.72 -8.79
CA LYS A 214 15.04 27.92 -7.95
C LYS A 214 16.21 27.75 -6.97
N GLU A 215 16.88 28.85 -6.61
CA GLU A 215 17.93 28.85 -5.59
C GLU A 215 17.41 28.17 -4.32
N TYR A 216 17.91 26.98 -4.05
CA TYR A 216 17.41 26.13 -2.98
C TYR A 216 18.19 26.32 -1.67
N ILE A 217 19.45 26.76 -1.76
CA ILE A 217 20.32 26.93 -0.60
C ILE A 217 20.45 28.40 -0.21
N THR A 218 19.60 28.83 0.71
CA THR A 218 19.71 30.16 1.33
C THR A 218 20.87 30.26 2.31
N LYS A 219 21.19 31.48 2.75
CA LYS A 219 22.21 31.72 3.77
C LYS A 219 21.82 31.14 5.12
N GLU A 220 20.52 31.16 5.46
CA GLU A 220 19.99 30.55 6.68
C GLU A 220 20.22 29.03 6.68
N LEU A 221 19.86 28.35 5.58
CA LEU A 221 20.04 26.89 5.45
C LEU A 221 21.51 26.48 5.55
N LYS A 222 22.44 27.28 5.01
CA LYS A 222 23.89 27.04 5.15
C LYS A 222 24.34 27.05 6.62
N ASN A 223 23.82 27.98 7.42
CA ASN A 223 24.17 28.08 8.84
C ASN A 223 23.56 26.93 9.65
N GLU A 224 22.35 26.50 9.30
CA GLU A 224 21.66 25.37 9.93
C GLU A 224 22.39 24.05 9.67
N LEU A 225 22.71 23.75 8.40
CA LEU A 225 23.51 22.58 8.01
C LEU A 225 24.88 22.55 8.69
N HIS A 226 25.47 23.73 8.95
CA HIS A 226 26.71 23.84 9.72
C HIS A 226 26.57 23.49 11.20
N ASN A 227 25.39 23.69 11.77
CA ASN A 227 25.11 23.41 13.18
C ASN A 227 24.55 21.99 13.41
N LEU A 228 23.94 21.36 12.40
CA LEU A 228 23.42 20.00 12.48
C LEU A 228 24.45 18.98 13.00
N HIS A 229 25.70 19.04 12.53
CA HIS A 229 26.75 18.12 12.99
C HIS A 229 27.16 18.36 14.47
N LYS A 230 26.91 19.57 15.01
CA LYS A 230 27.25 19.93 16.40
C LYS A 230 26.15 19.50 17.37
N ASN A 231 25.02 19.04 16.87
CA ASN A 231 23.92 18.58 17.69
C ASN A 231 24.16 17.14 18.13
N ASN A 232 24.22 16.92 19.44
CA ASN A 232 24.40 15.58 20.03
C ASN A 232 23.18 14.66 19.84
N HIS A 233 22.07 15.17 19.30
CA HIS A 233 20.84 14.41 19.06
C HIS A 233 20.75 13.78 17.66
N VAL A 234 21.74 13.99 16.77
CA VAL A 234 21.73 13.34 15.45
C VAL A 234 21.86 11.82 15.64
N PRO A 235 20.91 11.01 15.13
CA PRO A 235 20.99 9.56 15.25
C PRO A 235 22.24 9.01 14.54
N ASP A 236 23.02 8.16 15.21
CA ASP A 236 24.16 7.51 14.54
C ASP A 236 23.65 6.40 13.61
N LEU A 237 23.51 6.74 12.32
CA LEU A 237 23.11 5.82 11.26
C LEU A 237 23.91 4.50 11.27
N PHE A 238 25.20 4.54 11.61
CA PHE A 238 26.06 3.34 11.64
C PHE A 238 25.93 2.55 12.95
N GLN A 239 25.46 3.17 14.03
CA GLN A 239 25.13 2.50 15.29
C GLN A 239 23.75 1.85 15.22
N LEU A 240 22.73 2.58 14.79
CA LEU A 240 21.38 2.05 14.55
C LEU A 240 21.41 0.83 13.63
N GLN A 241 22.27 0.88 12.60
CA GLN A 241 22.48 -0.26 11.72
C GLN A 241 23.14 -1.45 12.44
N ARG A 242 24.16 -1.22 13.28
CA ARG A 242 24.79 -2.28 14.07
C ARG A 242 23.80 -2.90 15.05
N GLU A 243 22.96 -2.10 15.68
CA GLU A 243 21.90 -2.58 16.58
C GLU A 243 20.86 -3.43 15.82
N SER A 244 20.45 -3.01 14.61
CA SER A 244 19.57 -3.85 13.76
C SER A 244 20.24 -5.15 13.26
N LEU A 245 21.55 -5.13 13.02
CA LEU A 245 22.32 -6.33 12.67
C LEU A 245 22.50 -7.26 13.88
N MET A 246 22.72 -6.73 15.08
CA MET A 246 22.80 -7.51 16.31
C MET A 246 21.44 -8.15 16.64
N GLN A 247 20.33 -7.44 16.44
CA GLN A 247 18.98 -8.02 16.54
C GLN A 247 18.76 -9.13 15.49
N LYS A 248 19.30 -8.98 14.27
CA LYS A 248 19.25 -10.02 13.23
C LYS A 248 20.20 -11.20 13.50
N GLU A 249 21.36 -10.98 14.12
CA GLU A 249 22.31 -12.03 14.51
C GLU A 249 21.83 -12.79 15.77
N GLU A 250 21.14 -12.11 16.69
CA GLU A 250 20.41 -12.74 17.80
C GLU A 250 19.22 -13.57 17.29
N ALA A 251 18.52 -13.10 16.24
CA ALA A 251 17.52 -13.91 15.52
C ALA A 251 18.14 -15.08 14.72
N SER A 252 19.37 -14.91 14.18
CA SER A 252 20.08 -15.92 13.40
C SER A 252 20.68 -17.07 14.24
N ASN A 253 20.74 -16.94 15.56
CA ASN A 253 21.17 -18.02 16.47
C ASN A 253 20.01 -18.93 16.93
N VAL A 254 18.83 -18.73 16.38
CA VAL A 254 17.73 -19.68 16.41
C VAL A 254 17.76 -20.43 15.07
N LEU A 255 17.64 -21.77 15.06
CA LEU A 255 17.41 -22.51 13.81
C LEU A 255 16.30 -21.79 13.03
N PRO A 256 16.41 -21.56 11.71
CA PRO A 256 15.38 -20.84 10.97
C PRO A 256 14.07 -21.60 11.12
N THR A 257 13.19 -21.03 11.92
CA THR A 257 11.83 -21.53 12.05
C THR A 257 11.21 -21.37 10.68
N ILE A 258 10.40 -22.34 10.23
CA ILE A 258 9.73 -22.36 8.91
C ILE A 258 9.09 -20.99 8.56
N VAL A 259 8.72 -20.25 9.61
CA VAL A 259 8.23 -18.86 9.61
C VAL A 259 9.03 -17.88 8.75
N ASP A 260 10.35 -17.79 8.93
CA ASP A 260 11.17 -16.72 8.33
C ASP A 260 11.44 -16.92 6.83
N THR A 261 11.00 -18.05 6.27
CA THR A 261 11.29 -18.44 4.88
C THR A 261 10.04 -18.59 4.00
N ALA A 262 8.84 -18.55 4.57
CA ALA A 262 7.62 -18.87 3.83
C ALA A 262 7.24 -17.83 2.77
N VAL A 263 7.27 -16.52 3.10
CA VAL A 263 6.98 -15.49 2.08
C VAL A 263 8.05 -15.47 0.99
N PRO A 264 9.36 -15.52 1.31
CA PRO A 264 10.39 -15.69 0.29
C PRO A 264 10.17 -16.91 -0.61
N MET A 265 9.75 -18.07 -0.07
CA MET A 265 9.45 -19.27 -0.87
C MET A 265 8.31 -19.05 -1.87
N VAL A 266 7.23 -18.41 -1.44
CA VAL A 266 6.08 -18.11 -2.30
C VAL A 266 6.48 -17.12 -3.41
N VAL A 267 7.21 -16.04 -3.07
CA VAL A 267 7.72 -15.06 -4.04
C VAL A 267 8.66 -15.75 -5.04
N GLN A 268 9.60 -16.57 -4.55
CA GLN A 268 10.51 -17.34 -5.39
C GLN A 268 9.75 -18.28 -6.34
N GLY A 269 8.76 -19.03 -5.83
CA GLY A 269 7.99 -19.97 -6.63
C GLY A 269 7.22 -19.26 -7.75
N VAL A 270 6.57 -18.13 -7.45
CA VAL A 270 5.87 -17.34 -8.48
C VAL A 270 6.84 -16.74 -9.49
N MET A 271 7.96 -16.15 -9.05
CA MET A 271 8.98 -15.64 -9.98
C MET A 271 9.57 -16.75 -10.86
N THR A 272 9.76 -17.95 -10.30
CA THR A 272 10.25 -19.11 -11.05
C THR A 272 9.25 -19.52 -12.13
N ILE A 273 7.96 -19.61 -11.79
CA ILE A 273 6.90 -19.95 -12.75
C ILE A 273 6.84 -18.93 -13.89
N LEU A 274 6.96 -17.64 -13.58
CA LEU A 274 6.79 -16.58 -14.57
C LEU A 274 8.05 -16.30 -15.40
N PHE A 275 9.24 -16.50 -14.84
CA PHE A 275 10.49 -16.02 -15.44
C PHE A 275 11.60 -17.05 -15.59
N ALA A 276 11.52 -18.24 -14.98
CA ALA A 276 12.53 -19.29 -15.16
C ALA A 276 12.29 -20.12 -16.44
N ASP A 277 12.09 -19.44 -17.58
CA ASP A 277 12.04 -20.10 -18.88
C ASP A 277 13.46 -20.48 -19.37
N LYS A 278 13.54 -21.37 -20.37
CA LYS A 278 14.83 -21.86 -20.92
C LYS A 278 15.72 -20.76 -21.51
N ASN A 279 15.19 -19.54 -21.69
CA ASN A 279 15.91 -18.41 -22.27
C ASN A 279 16.39 -17.42 -21.20
N SER A 280 16.14 -17.64 -19.91
CA SER A 280 16.64 -16.78 -18.82
C SER A 280 18.11 -17.02 -18.54
N SER A 281 18.84 -15.95 -18.24
CA SER A 281 20.26 -16.07 -17.90
C SER A 281 20.42 -16.92 -16.62
N SER A 282 21.48 -17.72 -16.57
CA SER A 282 21.78 -18.54 -15.38
C SER A 282 21.92 -17.68 -14.12
N ALA A 283 22.48 -16.48 -14.26
CA ALA A 283 22.62 -15.51 -13.18
C ALA A 283 21.26 -15.04 -12.63
N THR A 284 20.27 -14.77 -13.49
CA THR A 284 18.92 -14.39 -13.07
C THR A 284 18.21 -15.55 -12.34
N ILE A 285 18.39 -16.78 -12.82
CA ILE A 285 17.83 -17.98 -12.16
C ILE A 285 18.46 -18.17 -10.77
N GLU A 286 19.78 -18.02 -10.65
CA GLU A 286 20.48 -18.07 -9.35
C GLU A 286 20.03 -16.97 -8.38
N GLN A 287 19.78 -15.75 -8.88
CA GLN A 287 19.25 -14.64 -8.08
C GLN A 287 17.85 -14.94 -7.52
N ILE A 288 16.95 -15.49 -8.36
CA ILE A 288 15.61 -15.91 -7.91
C ILE A 288 15.74 -17.03 -6.87
N GLN A 289 16.58 -18.03 -7.12
CA GLN A 289 16.76 -19.19 -6.24
C GLN A 289 17.41 -18.85 -4.89
N SER A 290 18.23 -17.81 -4.85
CA SER A 290 18.90 -17.34 -3.62
C SER A 290 18.08 -16.31 -2.84
N GLY A 291 16.89 -15.92 -3.32
CA GLY A 291 16.04 -14.93 -2.67
C GLY A 291 16.45 -13.47 -2.91
N ASP A 292 17.43 -13.20 -3.78
CA ASP A 292 17.79 -11.83 -4.19
C ASP A 292 16.85 -11.30 -5.28
N PHE A 293 15.57 -11.19 -4.92
CA PHE A 293 14.51 -10.79 -5.85
C PHE A 293 14.72 -9.38 -6.41
N SER A 294 15.31 -8.47 -5.63
CA SER A 294 15.61 -7.11 -6.07
C SER A 294 16.64 -7.07 -7.20
N SER A 295 17.69 -7.90 -7.12
CA SER A 295 18.64 -8.04 -8.22
C SER A 295 18.02 -8.78 -9.39
N ALA A 296 17.23 -9.83 -9.15
CA ALA A 296 16.54 -10.57 -10.20
C ALA A 296 15.64 -9.68 -11.06
N ILE A 297 14.83 -8.80 -10.44
CA ILE A 297 13.96 -7.85 -11.15
C ILE A 297 14.79 -6.88 -12.02
N LYS A 298 15.92 -6.37 -11.50
CA LYS A 298 16.82 -5.48 -12.26
C LYS A 298 17.44 -6.21 -13.46
N SER A 299 17.91 -7.44 -13.26
CA SER A 299 18.47 -8.28 -14.34
C SER A 299 17.42 -8.54 -15.42
N LEU A 300 16.22 -9.01 -15.05
CA LEU A 300 15.12 -9.26 -15.96
C LEU A 300 14.70 -8.00 -16.75
N THR A 301 14.73 -6.83 -16.12
CA THR A 301 14.46 -5.55 -16.80
C THR A 301 15.56 -5.21 -17.81
N SER A 302 16.83 -5.41 -17.44
CA SER A 302 17.97 -5.16 -18.34
C SER A 302 18.02 -6.12 -19.52
N GLU A 303 17.53 -7.35 -19.34
CA GLU A 303 17.37 -8.36 -20.39
C GLU A 303 16.15 -8.08 -21.31
N GLY A 304 15.33 -7.07 -20.99
CA GLY A 304 14.12 -6.73 -21.74
C GLY A 304 12.95 -7.69 -21.53
N LYS A 305 13.02 -8.54 -20.49
CA LYS A 305 11.97 -9.51 -20.13
C LYS A 305 10.86 -8.91 -19.27
N LEU A 306 11.16 -7.84 -18.54
CA LEU A 306 10.18 -7.03 -17.82
C LEU A 306 10.03 -5.68 -18.50
N THR A 307 8.78 -5.24 -18.67
CA THR A 307 8.52 -3.86 -19.03
C THR A 307 8.78 -2.94 -17.83
N ALA A 308 8.88 -1.63 -18.07
CA ALA A 308 8.94 -0.66 -16.98
C ALA A 308 7.72 -0.77 -16.04
N TYR A 309 6.55 -1.12 -16.59
CA TYR A 309 5.34 -1.35 -15.79
C TYR A 309 5.50 -2.56 -14.88
N ASP A 310 6.00 -3.69 -15.39
CA ASP A 310 6.22 -4.89 -14.59
C ASP A 310 7.27 -4.68 -13.50
N PHE A 311 8.32 -3.90 -13.77
CA PHE A 311 9.30 -3.49 -12.77
C PHE A 311 8.64 -2.81 -11.57
N TYR A 312 7.74 -1.84 -11.81
CA TYR A 312 7.01 -1.17 -10.73
C TYR A 312 6.06 -2.13 -10.00
N LYS A 313 5.38 -3.03 -10.71
CA LYS A 313 4.51 -4.04 -10.09
C LYS A 313 5.30 -4.94 -9.14
N TRP A 314 6.44 -5.44 -9.58
CA TRP A 314 7.28 -6.35 -8.80
C TRP A 314 7.91 -5.68 -7.59
N ASN A 315 8.39 -4.44 -7.71
CA ASN A 315 8.85 -3.70 -6.53
C ASN A 315 7.75 -3.53 -5.49
N ASN A 316 6.50 -3.32 -5.94
CA ASN A 316 5.37 -3.24 -5.02
C ASN A 316 5.04 -4.59 -4.37
N ILE A 317 5.07 -5.67 -5.14
CA ILE A 317 4.90 -7.04 -4.62
C ILE A 317 5.95 -7.31 -3.54
N LEU A 318 7.21 -6.96 -3.77
CA LEU A 318 8.26 -7.13 -2.76
C LEU A 318 8.02 -6.32 -1.48
N LYS A 319 7.45 -5.11 -1.58
CA LYS A 319 7.06 -4.32 -0.40
C LYS A 319 5.92 -4.99 0.38
N ILE A 320 4.91 -5.51 -0.30
CA ILE A 320 3.80 -6.23 0.34
C ILE A 320 4.31 -7.53 0.99
N ALA A 321 5.20 -8.25 0.32
CA ALA A 321 5.85 -9.44 0.85
C ALA A 321 6.64 -9.13 2.13
N GLN A 322 7.42 -8.05 2.15
CA GLN A 322 8.15 -7.60 3.34
C GLN A 322 7.22 -7.26 4.51
N LYS A 323 6.09 -6.57 4.26
CA LYS A 323 5.07 -6.30 5.29
C LYS A 323 4.44 -7.61 5.79
N ALA A 324 4.22 -8.58 4.91
CA ALA A 324 3.63 -9.87 5.27
C ALA A 324 4.59 -10.72 6.13
N ASP A 325 5.90 -10.67 5.87
CA ASP A 325 6.92 -11.30 6.72
C ASP A 325 6.81 -10.78 8.16
N SER A 326 6.65 -9.47 8.35
CA SER A 326 6.48 -8.87 9.68
C SER A 326 5.22 -9.33 10.41
N GLU A 327 4.13 -9.61 9.68
CA GLU A 327 2.87 -10.13 10.25
C GLU A 327 3.00 -11.61 10.68
N LEU A 328 3.96 -12.35 10.13
CA LEU A 328 4.15 -13.78 10.39
C LEU A 328 5.03 -14.08 11.61
N GLU A 329 5.75 -13.10 12.18
CA GLU A 329 6.88 -13.25 13.11
C GLU A 329 6.66 -14.14 14.36
N LYS A 330 5.46 -14.66 14.62
CA LYS A 330 5.13 -15.55 15.76
C LYS A 330 4.07 -16.64 15.47
N GLY A 331 4.08 -17.27 14.29
CA GLY A 331 3.05 -18.25 13.89
C GLY A 331 3.56 -19.66 13.56
N ILE A 332 2.68 -20.67 13.67
CA ILE A 332 2.86 -21.93 12.92
C ILE A 332 2.42 -21.66 11.48
N ILE A 333 3.27 -21.99 10.52
CA ILE A 333 2.96 -21.91 9.08
C ILE A 333 2.57 -23.29 8.58
N ALA A 334 1.64 -23.33 7.63
CA ALA A 334 1.23 -24.56 6.97
C ALA A 334 2.37 -25.18 6.13
N ASP A 335 2.23 -26.46 5.78
CA ASP A 335 3.19 -27.14 4.91
C ASP A 335 3.18 -26.47 3.51
N PRO A 336 4.35 -26.09 2.95
CA PRO A 336 4.43 -25.51 1.60
C PRO A 336 3.82 -26.38 0.49
N SER A 337 3.63 -27.68 0.71
CA SER A 337 2.92 -28.57 -0.23
C SER A 337 1.41 -28.32 -0.30
N GLU A 338 0.84 -27.59 0.67
CA GLU A 338 -0.57 -27.19 0.70
C GLU A 338 -0.82 -25.87 -0.05
N PHE A 339 0.24 -25.17 -0.46
CA PHE A 339 0.17 -23.88 -1.15
C PHE A 339 -0.42 -24.00 -2.56
N ASP A 340 -1.41 -23.15 -2.84
CA ASP A 340 -1.99 -23.01 -4.17
C ASP A 340 -1.28 -21.89 -4.96
N PHE A 341 -0.34 -22.28 -5.83
CA PHE A 341 0.40 -21.32 -6.65
C PHE A 341 -0.47 -20.59 -7.69
N ASP A 342 -1.62 -21.14 -8.10
CA ASP A 342 -2.55 -20.42 -8.96
C ASP A 342 -3.22 -19.27 -8.19
N TRP A 343 -3.47 -19.46 -6.90
CA TRP A 343 -3.92 -18.39 -6.02
C TRP A 343 -2.85 -17.30 -5.89
N PHE A 344 -1.61 -17.67 -5.58
CA PHE A 344 -0.51 -16.69 -5.41
C PHE A 344 -0.22 -15.90 -6.69
N LEU A 345 -0.32 -16.54 -7.86
CA LEU A 345 -0.19 -15.86 -9.16
C LEU A 345 -1.25 -14.77 -9.33
N ARG A 346 -2.52 -15.08 -9.03
CA ARG A 346 -3.63 -14.12 -9.14
C ARG A 346 -3.55 -13.03 -8.08
N PHE A 347 -3.16 -13.41 -6.86
CA PHE A 347 -2.92 -12.47 -5.77
C PHE A 347 -1.86 -11.45 -6.16
N PHE A 348 -0.67 -11.88 -6.61
CA PHE A 348 0.41 -10.95 -6.97
C PHE A 348 0.09 -10.12 -8.20
N ASP A 349 -0.65 -10.64 -9.18
CA ASP A 349 -1.12 -9.84 -10.31
C ASP A 349 -1.99 -8.67 -9.86
N ALA A 350 -2.91 -8.91 -8.92
CA ALA A 350 -3.79 -7.90 -8.35
C ALA A 350 -3.04 -6.93 -7.42
N ALA A 351 -2.29 -7.47 -6.45
CA ALA A 351 -1.51 -6.72 -5.46
C ALA A 351 -0.46 -5.82 -6.10
N GLY A 352 0.10 -6.24 -7.24
CA GLY A 352 1.10 -5.51 -8.00
C GLY A 352 0.67 -4.13 -8.50
N ASN A 353 -0.61 -3.73 -8.37
CA ASN A 353 -1.09 -2.39 -8.76
C ASN A 353 -1.40 -1.45 -7.58
N ILE A 354 -1.33 -1.95 -6.35
CA ILE A 354 -1.70 -1.20 -5.14
C ILE A 354 -0.58 -0.26 -4.70
N ARG A 355 -0.88 1.02 -4.46
CA ARG A 355 0.13 2.05 -4.13
C ARG A 355 -0.02 2.69 -2.75
N SER A 356 -1.22 2.67 -2.17
CA SER A 356 -1.47 3.20 -0.81
C SER A 356 -0.81 2.28 0.21
N ASP A 357 -0.10 2.85 1.19
CA ASP A 357 0.58 2.08 2.24
C ASP A 357 -0.41 1.31 3.13
N ASP A 358 -1.53 1.95 3.50
CA ASP A 358 -2.61 1.30 4.27
C ASP A 358 -3.19 0.09 3.51
N MET A 359 -3.45 0.26 2.22
CA MET A 359 -3.89 -0.86 1.38
C MET A 359 -2.79 -1.92 1.27
N GLN A 360 -1.51 -1.55 1.08
CA GLN A 360 -0.41 -2.51 1.07
C GLN A 360 -0.36 -3.33 2.38
N GLN A 361 -0.67 -2.72 3.52
CA GLN A 361 -0.77 -3.42 4.81
C GLN A 361 -1.93 -4.43 4.82
N LEU A 362 -3.12 -4.05 4.34
CA LEU A 362 -4.25 -4.97 4.22
C LEU A 362 -3.92 -6.16 3.30
N TRP A 363 -3.30 -5.89 2.15
CA TRP A 363 -2.85 -6.92 1.23
C TRP A 363 -1.77 -7.83 1.87
N ALA A 364 -0.87 -7.26 2.67
CA ALA A 364 0.15 -8.02 3.38
C ALA A 364 -0.46 -8.97 4.42
N ARG A 365 -1.47 -8.53 5.18
CA ARG A 365 -2.21 -9.37 6.13
C ARG A 365 -2.96 -10.51 5.43
N VAL A 366 -3.56 -10.27 4.25
CA VAL A 366 -4.17 -11.34 3.44
C VAL A 366 -3.13 -12.37 2.98
N LEU A 367 -1.96 -11.92 2.52
CA LEU A 367 -0.87 -12.81 2.13
C LEU A 367 -0.38 -13.65 3.32
N ALA A 368 -0.15 -13.02 4.46
CA ALA A 368 0.26 -13.69 5.70
C ALA A 368 -0.78 -14.71 6.16
N GLY A 369 -2.07 -14.36 6.12
CA GLY A 369 -3.16 -15.27 6.48
C GLY A 369 -3.25 -16.49 5.56
N GLU A 370 -3.11 -16.33 4.25
CA GLU A 370 -3.12 -17.45 3.31
C GLU A 370 -1.89 -18.37 3.48
N ILE A 371 -0.73 -17.80 3.80
CA ILE A 371 0.49 -18.58 4.10
C ILE A 371 0.34 -19.34 5.41
N LYS A 372 -0.21 -18.70 6.44
CA LYS A 372 -0.44 -19.31 7.76
C LYS A 372 -1.47 -20.44 7.68
N GLN A 373 -2.55 -20.23 6.93
CA GLN A 373 -3.64 -21.18 6.76
C GLN A 373 -4.11 -21.15 5.30
N PRO A 374 -3.61 -22.07 4.45
CA PRO A 374 -4.00 -22.17 3.05
C PRO A 374 -5.52 -22.34 2.90
N ARG A 375 -6.06 -21.77 1.83
CA ARG A 375 -7.50 -21.72 1.50
C ARG A 375 -8.33 -20.86 2.45
N SER A 376 -7.71 -19.98 3.23
CA SER A 376 -8.43 -19.01 4.06
C SER A 376 -9.09 -17.92 3.21
N PHE A 377 -8.45 -17.53 2.11
CA PHE A 377 -8.94 -16.48 1.23
C PHE A 377 -9.29 -17.04 -0.15
N SER A 378 -10.53 -16.86 -0.57
CA SER A 378 -10.93 -17.23 -1.93
C SER A 378 -10.40 -16.24 -2.97
N LEU A 379 -10.30 -16.66 -4.23
CA LEU A 379 -10.05 -15.72 -5.34
C LEU A 379 -11.11 -14.62 -5.44
N ARG A 380 -12.33 -14.87 -4.95
CA ARG A 380 -13.38 -13.84 -4.88
C ARG A 380 -13.03 -12.78 -3.85
N ALA A 381 -12.44 -13.14 -2.70
CA ALA A 381 -11.93 -12.18 -1.72
C ALA A 381 -10.80 -11.32 -2.29
N VAL A 382 -9.89 -11.93 -3.06
CA VAL A 382 -8.82 -11.19 -3.77
C VAL A 382 -9.40 -10.17 -4.76
N GLU A 383 -10.43 -10.54 -5.55
CA GLU A 383 -11.08 -9.61 -6.48
C GLU A 383 -11.89 -8.51 -5.77
N VAL A 384 -12.54 -8.81 -4.64
CA VAL A 384 -13.19 -7.78 -3.82
C VAL A 384 -12.16 -6.79 -3.30
N LEU A 385 -11.06 -7.26 -2.71
CA LEU A 385 -9.98 -6.40 -2.22
C LEU A 385 -9.32 -5.59 -3.34
N ARG A 386 -9.21 -6.15 -4.56
CA ARG A 386 -8.69 -5.48 -5.76
C ARG A 386 -9.53 -4.26 -6.17
N ASN A 387 -10.84 -4.38 -6.06
CA ASN A 387 -11.77 -3.31 -6.47
C ASN A 387 -12.09 -2.34 -5.32
N MET A 388 -11.67 -2.67 -4.10
CA MET A 388 -11.90 -1.86 -2.91
C MET A 388 -10.95 -0.65 -2.88
N THR A 389 -11.55 0.52 -2.71
CA THR A 389 -10.85 1.77 -2.42
C THR A 389 -10.47 1.86 -0.93
N ALA A 390 -9.53 2.74 -0.58
CA ALA A 390 -9.17 2.97 0.82
C ALA A 390 -10.36 3.47 1.67
N HIS A 391 -11.29 4.21 1.06
CA HIS A 391 -12.52 4.67 1.73
C HIS A 391 -13.46 3.50 2.06
N GLU A 392 -13.69 2.59 1.10
CA GLU A 392 -14.51 1.41 1.32
C GLU A 392 -13.87 0.43 2.32
N ALA A 393 -12.55 0.28 2.28
CA ALA A 393 -11.81 -0.50 3.26
C ALA A 393 -11.96 0.06 4.67
N LEU A 394 -11.92 1.40 4.82
CA LEU A 394 -12.16 2.07 6.09
C LEU A 394 -13.62 1.89 6.56
N ALA A 395 -14.59 1.99 5.66
CA ALA A 395 -15.99 1.72 5.98
C ALA A 395 -16.20 0.28 6.49
N PHE A 396 -15.55 -0.70 5.86
CA PHE A 396 -15.59 -2.08 6.32
C PHE A 396 -14.88 -2.28 7.66
N LYS A 397 -13.71 -1.66 7.86
CA LYS A 397 -13.01 -1.67 9.16
C LYS A 397 -13.90 -1.13 10.29
N ASN A 398 -14.57 0.00 10.06
CA ASN A 398 -15.45 0.59 11.08
C ASN A 398 -16.66 -0.31 11.39
N ALA A 399 -17.24 -0.93 10.35
CA ALA A 399 -18.34 -1.86 10.52
C ALA A 399 -17.91 -3.16 11.22
N ALA A 400 -16.69 -3.64 10.96
CA ALA A 400 -16.12 -4.86 11.55
C ALA A 400 -16.12 -4.83 13.08
N ALA A 401 -15.89 -3.66 13.70
CA ALA A 401 -15.95 -3.49 15.15
C ALA A 401 -17.35 -3.72 15.76
N LEU A 402 -18.40 -3.70 14.92
CA LEU A 402 -19.80 -3.88 15.31
C LEU A 402 -20.38 -5.23 14.83
N VAL A 403 -19.57 -6.04 14.14
CA VAL A 403 -20.00 -7.37 13.69
C VAL A 403 -20.21 -8.26 14.91
N LEU A 404 -21.38 -8.89 14.94
CA LEU A 404 -21.77 -9.88 15.93
C LEU A 404 -21.61 -11.27 15.32
N GLN A 405 -21.32 -12.22 16.17
CA GLN A 405 -21.36 -13.64 15.90
C GLN A 405 -22.37 -14.28 16.87
N GLU A 406 -23.26 -15.10 16.30
CA GLU A 406 -24.20 -15.94 17.04
C GLU A 406 -23.55 -17.28 17.42
N SER A 407 -24.14 -17.98 18.40
CA SER A 407 -23.67 -19.29 18.89
C SER A 407 -23.54 -20.36 17.80
N ASP A 408 -24.27 -20.23 16.67
CA ASP A 408 -24.18 -21.15 15.52
C ASP A 408 -23.00 -20.86 14.56
N GLY A 409 -22.24 -19.78 14.80
CA GLY A 409 -21.13 -19.34 13.96
C GLY A 409 -21.52 -18.33 12.88
N THR A 410 -22.76 -17.85 12.86
CA THR A 410 -23.23 -16.83 11.90
C THR A 410 -22.70 -15.45 12.27
N PHE A 411 -22.01 -14.79 11.33
CA PHE A 411 -21.55 -13.40 11.46
C PHE A 411 -22.51 -12.42 10.80
N PHE A 412 -22.86 -11.34 11.50
CA PHE A 412 -23.84 -10.37 11.03
C PHE A 412 -23.66 -8.98 11.65
N LEU A 413 -24.23 -7.96 10.99
CA LEU A 413 -24.48 -6.66 11.60
C LEU A 413 -25.94 -6.61 12.05
N PHE A 414 -26.18 -6.18 13.30
CA PHE A 414 -27.54 -6.02 13.82
C PHE A 414 -28.32 -5.01 12.97
N CYS A 415 -29.58 -5.29 12.64
CA CYS A 415 -30.44 -4.37 11.92
C CYS A 415 -31.51 -3.84 12.88
N ASP A 416 -31.30 -2.61 13.36
CA ASP A 416 -32.30 -1.91 14.16
C ASP A 416 -33.63 -1.80 13.40
N THR A 417 -34.73 -2.08 14.10
CA THR A 417 -36.09 -2.03 13.55
C THR A 417 -36.79 -0.70 13.82
N GLY A 418 -36.21 0.17 14.64
CA GLY A 418 -36.73 1.48 15.02
C GLY A 418 -36.43 2.57 13.99
N LEU A 419 -37.46 3.33 13.62
CA LEU A 419 -37.34 4.63 12.93
C LEU A 419 -37.04 5.76 13.94
N SER A 420 -36.17 5.52 14.94
CA SER A 420 -35.78 6.54 15.93
C SER A 420 -34.56 7.33 15.44
N ASP A 421 -34.36 8.53 15.99
CA ASP A 421 -33.46 9.56 15.43
C ASP A 421 -31.94 9.23 15.49
N ALA A 422 -31.54 8.09 16.05
CA ALA A 422 -30.26 7.43 15.77
C ALA A 422 -30.30 5.97 16.26
N SER A 423 -30.28 5.00 15.35
CA SER A 423 -30.14 3.58 15.73
C SER A 423 -28.86 3.34 16.54
N VAL A 424 -28.80 2.26 17.32
CA VAL A 424 -27.56 1.89 18.04
C VAL A 424 -26.35 1.89 17.10
N ASN A 425 -26.51 1.34 15.89
CA ASN A 425 -25.49 1.37 14.84
C ASN A 425 -25.03 2.79 14.47
N GLN A 426 -25.95 3.74 14.32
CA GLN A 426 -25.61 5.12 13.97
C GLN A 426 -24.81 5.82 15.07
N ARG A 427 -25.08 5.52 16.35
CA ARG A 427 -24.29 6.05 17.48
C ARG A 427 -22.83 5.61 17.42
N TYR A 428 -22.57 4.44 16.85
CA TYR A 428 -21.23 3.88 16.65
C TYR A 428 -20.71 4.07 15.21
N GLY A 429 -21.29 5.02 14.45
CA GLY A 429 -20.75 5.45 13.17
C GLY A 429 -21.12 4.56 11.97
N LEU A 430 -22.06 3.63 12.12
CA LEU A 430 -22.55 2.78 11.04
C LEU A 430 -23.90 3.31 10.52
N SER A 431 -23.85 4.11 9.45
CA SER A 431 -25.01 4.69 8.81
C SER A 431 -25.61 3.76 7.73
N MET A 432 -26.79 4.11 7.22
CA MET A 432 -27.38 3.40 6.07
C MET A 432 -26.51 3.55 4.80
N SER A 433 -25.80 4.67 4.65
CA SER A 433 -24.87 4.85 3.52
C SER A 433 -23.74 3.83 3.60
N ASP A 434 -23.21 3.57 4.80
CA ASP A 434 -22.16 2.59 5.01
C ASP A 434 -22.67 1.18 4.71
N ILE A 435 -23.87 0.81 5.18
CA ILE A 435 -24.51 -0.48 4.85
C ILE A 435 -24.64 -0.67 3.33
N LEU A 436 -25.05 0.35 2.59
CA LEU A 436 -25.13 0.27 1.12
C LEU A 436 -23.75 0.10 0.49
N THR A 437 -22.74 0.82 0.98
CA THR A 437 -21.35 0.66 0.53
C THR A 437 -20.82 -0.75 0.80
N LEU A 438 -21.09 -1.32 1.97
CA LEU A 438 -20.67 -2.68 2.34
C LEU A 438 -21.32 -3.76 1.47
N GLU A 439 -22.57 -3.54 1.06
CA GLU A 439 -23.22 -4.43 0.09
C GLU A 439 -22.64 -4.23 -1.31
N GLU A 440 -22.40 -3.00 -1.75
CA GLU A 440 -21.85 -2.70 -3.08
C GLU A 440 -20.47 -3.35 -3.29
N ILE A 441 -19.62 -3.35 -2.25
CA ILE A 441 -18.33 -4.06 -2.27
C ILE A 441 -18.46 -5.57 -1.99
N GLY A 442 -19.65 -6.05 -1.61
CA GLY A 442 -19.98 -7.46 -1.48
C GLY A 442 -19.49 -8.13 -0.18
N VAL A 443 -19.25 -7.38 0.89
CA VAL A 443 -18.84 -7.95 2.21
C VAL A 443 -20.04 -8.30 3.10
N ILE A 444 -21.22 -7.76 2.80
CA ILE A 444 -22.49 -8.14 3.45
C ILE A 444 -23.57 -8.43 2.40
N SER A 445 -24.65 -9.09 2.83
CA SER A 445 -25.90 -9.15 2.08
C SER A 445 -26.83 -8.02 2.51
N ALA A 446 -27.30 -7.19 1.57
CA ALA A 446 -28.31 -6.17 1.86
C ALA A 446 -29.71 -6.74 2.12
N LEU A 447 -29.94 -8.03 1.83
CA LEU A 447 -31.17 -8.71 2.22
C LEU A 447 -31.19 -8.81 3.74
N ARG A 448 -32.02 -7.97 4.36
CA ARG A 448 -32.35 -8.08 5.79
C ARG A 448 -32.93 -9.47 6.02
N VAL A 449 -32.29 -10.22 6.90
CA VAL A 449 -32.80 -11.53 7.33
C VAL A 449 -33.57 -11.31 8.62
N ASP A 450 -34.79 -11.83 8.69
CA ASP A 450 -35.51 -12.00 9.95
C ASP A 450 -35.03 -13.33 10.56
N ASN A 451 -34.26 -13.24 11.62
CA ASN A 451 -33.74 -14.39 12.37
C ASN A 451 -34.66 -14.69 13.55
N GLU A 452 -34.59 -15.92 14.05
CA GLU A 452 -35.34 -16.39 15.21
C GLU A 452 -34.40 -17.20 16.10
N ILE A 453 -34.30 -16.81 17.37
CA ILE A 453 -33.53 -17.53 18.40
C ILE A 453 -34.51 -18.24 19.30
N GLU A 454 -34.27 -19.53 19.54
CA GLU A 454 -34.94 -20.33 20.56
C GLU A 454 -34.01 -20.50 21.76
N VAL A 455 -34.29 -19.74 22.82
CA VAL A 455 -33.54 -19.72 24.08
C VAL A 455 -33.75 -21.04 24.81
N CYS A 456 -32.70 -21.86 24.87
CA CYS A 456 -32.71 -23.15 25.55
C CYS A 456 -32.14 -23.04 26.97
N ASN A 457 -32.69 -23.79 27.93
CA ASN A 457 -32.16 -23.83 29.31
C ASN A 457 -30.83 -24.60 29.44
N ASP A 458 -30.42 -25.30 28.37
CA ASP A 458 -29.34 -26.27 28.38
C ASP A 458 -28.07 -25.75 27.68
N GLY A 459 -28.09 -24.50 27.18
CA GLY A 459 -27.01 -23.89 26.40
C GLY A 459 -26.99 -22.35 26.52
N ALA A 460 -25.90 -21.74 26.07
CA ALA A 460 -25.73 -20.29 26.06
C ALA A 460 -26.08 -19.72 24.67
N ASP A 461 -27.30 -19.20 24.52
CA ASP A 461 -27.73 -18.48 23.32
C ASP A 461 -27.38 -17.00 23.46
N GLY A 462 -26.57 -16.46 22.55
CA GLY A 462 -26.06 -15.12 22.72
C GLY A 462 -25.36 -14.53 21.53
N PHE A 463 -24.96 -13.26 21.68
CA PHE A 463 -24.17 -12.52 20.71
C PHE A 463 -22.80 -12.18 21.30
N PHE A 464 -21.77 -12.33 20.48
CA PHE A 464 -20.41 -11.87 20.80
C PHE A 464 -19.81 -11.11 19.61
N ASN A 465 -18.83 -10.23 19.83
CA ASN A 465 -18.19 -9.43 18.76
C ASN A 465 -16.66 -9.56 18.78
N ASP A 466 -16.15 -10.71 19.21
CA ASP A 466 -14.74 -10.97 19.50
C ASP A 466 -14.13 -10.17 20.66
N SER A 467 -14.95 -9.46 21.44
CA SER A 467 -14.57 -8.84 22.73
C SER A 467 -14.60 -9.80 23.91
N ASP A 468 -14.15 -9.29 25.05
CA ASP A 468 -14.25 -9.93 26.35
C ASP A 468 -15.67 -9.83 26.95
N LEU A 469 -16.69 -9.51 26.14
CA LEU A 469 -18.09 -9.44 26.55
C LEU A 469 -18.97 -10.35 25.68
N MET A 470 -20.02 -10.89 26.30
CA MET A 470 -21.07 -11.65 25.63
C MET A 470 -22.44 -11.17 26.10
N ILE A 471 -23.36 -10.93 25.16
CA ILE A 471 -24.80 -10.80 25.45
C ILE A 471 -25.37 -12.20 25.55
N LEU A 472 -26.00 -12.53 26.67
CA LEU A 472 -26.64 -13.82 26.92
C LEU A 472 -28.16 -13.65 27.00
N PHE A 473 -28.87 -14.56 26.36
CA PHE A 473 -30.33 -14.68 26.42
C PHE A 473 -30.70 -15.82 27.35
N GLU A 474 -31.46 -15.54 28.40
CA GLU A 474 -31.91 -16.53 29.38
C GLU A 474 -33.45 -16.55 29.41
N SER A 475 -34.05 -17.74 29.48
CA SER A 475 -35.50 -17.84 29.66
C SER A 475 -35.84 -18.31 31.07
N SER A 476 -36.60 -17.47 31.77
CA SER A 476 -37.22 -17.83 33.05
C SER A 476 -38.61 -18.48 32.88
N ASN A 477 -39.13 -18.53 31.65
CA ASN A 477 -40.51 -18.93 31.34
C ASN A 477 -40.57 -19.88 30.14
N GLU A 478 -40.90 -21.15 30.40
CA GLU A 478 -41.03 -22.20 29.37
C GLU A 478 -42.04 -21.89 28.24
N GLN A 479 -42.92 -20.89 28.39
CA GLN A 479 -43.88 -20.48 27.36
C GLN A 479 -43.36 -19.43 26.36
N PHE A 480 -42.33 -18.66 26.72
CA PHE A 480 -41.75 -17.62 25.87
C PHE A 480 -40.25 -17.83 25.80
N ASN A 481 -39.83 -18.69 24.89
CA ASN A 481 -38.43 -19.00 24.66
C ASN A 481 -37.94 -18.52 23.30
N THR A 482 -38.79 -18.01 22.41
CA THR A 482 -38.35 -17.50 21.11
C THR A 482 -38.49 -15.99 20.95
N PHE A 483 -37.49 -15.38 20.30
CA PHE A 483 -37.58 -14.00 19.84
C PHE A 483 -36.97 -13.83 18.45
N ARG A 484 -37.36 -12.74 17.78
CA ARG A 484 -36.88 -12.41 16.44
C ARG A 484 -36.06 -11.14 16.44
N TYR A 485 -35.02 -11.15 15.62
CA TYR A 485 -34.19 -9.98 15.37
C TYR A 485 -33.89 -9.90 13.87
N ARG A 486 -33.54 -8.71 13.39
CA ARG A 486 -33.11 -8.54 12.00
C ARG A 486 -31.61 -8.37 11.92
N SER A 487 -31.02 -8.86 10.83
CA SER A 487 -29.60 -8.66 10.58
C SER A 487 -29.25 -8.46 9.12
N TYR A 488 -28.05 -7.93 8.91
CA TYR A 488 -27.33 -7.95 7.64
C TYR A 488 -26.22 -9.00 7.75
N PRO A 489 -26.39 -10.21 7.20
CA PRO A 489 -25.39 -11.25 7.33
C PRO A 489 -24.15 -10.91 6.50
N LEU A 490 -22.97 -11.27 7.02
CA LEU A 490 -21.73 -11.16 6.26
C LEU A 490 -21.75 -12.16 5.11
N SER A 491 -21.26 -11.72 3.95
CA SER A 491 -21.00 -12.63 2.84
C SER A 491 -19.83 -13.55 3.18
N GLU A 492 -19.66 -14.65 2.45
CA GLU A 492 -18.48 -15.51 2.62
C GLU A 492 -17.16 -14.75 2.44
N VAL A 493 -17.14 -13.73 1.57
CA VAL A 493 -15.98 -12.86 1.42
C VAL A 493 -15.81 -11.93 2.63
N GLY A 494 -16.91 -11.37 3.14
CA GLY A 494 -16.89 -10.57 4.37
C GLY A 494 -16.32 -11.35 5.54
N LYS A 495 -16.75 -12.61 5.73
CA LYS A 495 -16.22 -13.51 6.76
C LYS A 495 -14.72 -13.77 6.60
N GLN A 496 -14.25 -14.01 5.37
CA GLN A 496 -12.83 -14.23 5.10
C GLN A 496 -11.99 -13.00 5.41
N LEU A 497 -12.49 -11.80 5.07
CA LEU A 497 -11.76 -10.54 5.27
C LEU A 497 -11.93 -9.95 6.67
N LEU A 498 -12.93 -10.37 7.45
CA LEU A 498 -13.21 -9.85 8.79
C LEU A 498 -11.96 -9.90 9.71
N PRO A 499 -11.22 -11.02 9.84
CA PRO A 499 -10.02 -11.09 10.70
C PRO A 499 -8.87 -10.19 10.24
N ILE A 500 -8.93 -9.69 8.99
CA ILE A 500 -7.89 -8.80 8.43
C ILE A 500 -8.14 -7.34 8.79
N VAL A 501 -9.43 -6.95 8.86
CA VAL A 501 -9.85 -5.57 9.10
C VAL A 501 -10.24 -5.31 10.55
N GLN A 502 -10.66 -6.33 11.28
CA GLN A 502 -11.05 -6.24 12.69
C GLN A 502 -9.79 -6.20 13.56
N GLU A 503 -9.45 -5.02 14.06
CA GLU A 503 -8.31 -4.83 14.97
C GLU A 503 -8.75 -4.79 16.43
N GLU A 504 -9.91 -4.19 16.71
CA GLU A 504 -10.47 -4.06 18.05
C GLU A 504 -12.00 -4.21 17.99
N SER A 505 -12.56 -4.88 19.00
CA SER A 505 -14.00 -4.98 19.23
C SER A 505 -14.50 -3.82 20.09
N ASN A 506 -15.80 -3.55 20.06
CA ASN A 506 -16.41 -2.43 20.76
C ASN A 506 -17.31 -2.92 21.92
N ASP A 507 -16.78 -2.88 23.13
CA ASP A 507 -17.48 -3.28 24.36
C ASP A 507 -18.69 -2.40 24.65
N ASP A 508 -18.54 -1.08 24.46
CA ASP A 508 -19.61 -0.10 24.70
C ASP A 508 -20.80 -0.38 23.78
N TYR A 509 -20.54 -0.76 22.52
CA TYR A 509 -21.58 -1.17 21.58
C TYR A 509 -22.34 -2.40 22.06
N LEU A 510 -21.66 -3.44 22.56
CA LEU A 510 -22.34 -4.62 23.11
C LEU A 510 -23.19 -4.28 24.33
N ILE A 511 -22.71 -3.42 25.22
CA ILE A 511 -23.46 -2.98 26.40
C ILE A 511 -24.71 -2.21 25.96
N ASP A 512 -24.57 -1.24 25.05
CA ASP A 512 -25.69 -0.44 24.55
C ASP A 512 -26.71 -1.26 23.75
N LEU A 513 -26.24 -2.25 22.97
CA LEU A 513 -27.10 -3.20 22.29
C LEU A 513 -27.81 -4.11 23.29
N GLY A 514 -27.12 -4.60 24.32
CA GLY A 514 -27.71 -5.41 25.39
C GLY A 514 -28.82 -4.66 26.13
N LYS A 515 -28.63 -3.36 26.43
CA LYS A 515 -29.68 -2.49 26.99
C LYS A 515 -30.88 -2.37 26.06
N LEU A 516 -30.65 -2.11 24.78
CA LEU A 516 -31.71 -2.01 23.77
C LEU A 516 -32.51 -3.32 23.69
N LEU A 517 -31.83 -4.46 23.60
CA LEU A 517 -32.47 -5.78 23.55
C LEU A 517 -33.22 -6.11 24.84
N ARG A 518 -32.67 -5.76 26.01
CA ARG A 518 -33.35 -5.91 27.31
C ARG A 518 -34.66 -5.11 27.35
N GLU A 519 -34.68 -3.91 26.78
CA GLU A 519 -35.88 -3.08 26.68
C GLU A 519 -36.90 -3.62 25.67
N ASP A 520 -36.44 -4.07 24.50
CA ASP A 520 -37.32 -4.58 23.43
C ASP A 520 -37.92 -5.96 23.73
N LEU A 521 -37.19 -6.80 24.47
CA LEU A 521 -37.57 -8.18 24.79
C LEU A 521 -38.22 -8.34 26.17
N GLN A 522 -38.54 -7.22 26.85
CA GLN A 522 -39.18 -7.22 28.17
C GLN A 522 -40.30 -8.26 28.27
N GLU A 523 -40.33 -8.97 29.40
CA GLU A 523 -41.29 -10.02 29.76
C GLU A 523 -41.20 -11.34 28.97
N LYS A 524 -40.38 -11.43 27.91
CA LYS A 524 -40.20 -12.66 27.11
C LYS A 524 -38.91 -13.40 27.44
N VAL A 525 -37.80 -12.69 27.44
CA VAL A 525 -36.44 -13.24 27.59
C VAL A 525 -35.65 -12.29 28.47
N ASP A 526 -34.89 -12.85 29.42
CA ASP A 526 -33.94 -12.08 30.21
C ASP A 526 -32.66 -11.87 29.40
N VAL A 527 -32.13 -10.65 29.41
CA VAL A 527 -30.98 -10.26 28.60
C VAL A 527 -29.90 -9.80 29.55
N CYS A 528 -28.74 -10.47 29.52
CA CYS A 528 -27.61 -10.22 30.41
C CYS A 528 -26.35 -9.91 29.59
N VAL A 529 -25.40 -9.18 30.18
CA VAL A 529 -24.06 -9.00 29.60
C VAL A 529 -23.01 -9.42 30.62
N TYR A 530 -22.22 -10.42 30.27
CA TYR A 530 -21.19 -11.01 31.11
C TYR A 530 -19.80 -10.86 30.48
N ARG A 531 -18.77 -10.91 31.32
CA ARG A 531 -17.38 -10.94 30.86
C ARG A 531 -16.99 -12.35 30.46
N VAL A 532 -16.21 -12.47 29.40
CA VAL A 532 -15.59 -13.72 28.93
C VAL A 532 -14.27 -13.90 29.68
N ILE A 533 -14.16 -14.99 30.45
CA ILE A 533 -12.97 -15.35 31.25
C ILE A 533 -11.96 -16.10 30.38
N SER A 534 -12.43 -17.06 29.59
CA SER A 534 -11.58 -17.87 28.73
C SER A 534 -12.31 -18.30 27.46
N ARG A 535 -11.54 -18.52 26.38
CA ARG A 535 -12.03 -18.95 25.07
C ARG A 535 -11.31 -20.23 24.65
N ASN A 536 -12.06 -21.32 24.48
CA ASN A 536 -11.55 -22.59 23.99
C ASN A 536 -12.30 -23.01 22.73
N ALA A 537 -11.77 -22.62 21.56
CA ALA A 537 -12.44 -22.82 20.27
C ALA A 537 -13.86 -22.21 20.26
N ASN A 538 -14.90 -23.04 20.31
CA ASN A 538 -16.30 -22.60 20.32
C ASN A 538 -16.89 -22.51 21.74
N ASP A 539 -16.15 -22.92 22.77
CA ASP A 539 -16.60 -22.86 24.16
C ASP A 539 -16.10 -21.57 24.81
N LEU A 540 -17.03 -20.81 25.38
CA LEU A 540 -16.75 -19.59 26.14
C LEU A 540 -17.04 -19.83 27.63
N GLU A 541 -16.11 -19.42 28.48
CA GLU A 541 -16.31 -19.39 29.93
C GLU A 541 -16.69 -17.97 30.35
N LEU A 542 -17.83 -17.80 31.03
CA LEU A 542 -18.37 -16.49 31.41
C LEU A 542 -18.27 -16.25 32.92
N ASP A 543 -18.03 -14.99 33.29
CA ASP A 543 -18.13 -14.49 34.65
C ASP A 543 -19.58 -14.09 34.97
N PHE A 544 -20.31 -14.99 35.61
CA PHE A 544 -21.70 -14.78 36.03
C PHE A 544 -21.84 -13.95 37.32
N ASP A 545 -20.73 -13.53 37.97
CA ASP A 545 -20.80 -12.78 39.22
C ASP A 545 -21.32 -11.35 39.02
N VAL A 546 -21.14 -10.78 37.83
CA VAL A 546 -21.47 -9.39 37.52
C VAL A 546 -22.16 -9.25 36.17
N ASN A 547 -23.48 -9.07 36.21
CA ASN A 547 -24.23 -8.60 35.05
C ASN A 547 -23.96 -7.11 34.81
N LEU A 548 -23.34 -6.77 33.67
CA LEU A 548 -22.94 -5.41 33.36
C LEU A 548 -24.11 -4.48 33.03
N LEU A 549 -25.30 -5.03 32.77
CA LEU A 549 -26.50 -4.23 32.50
C LEU A 549 -27.24 -3.79 33.77
N ASP A 550 -26.87 -4.31 34.94
CA ASP A 550 -27.48 -3.95 36.24
C ASP A 550 -26.75 -2.79 36.95
N LYS A 551 -25.66 -2.30 36.34
CA LYS A 551 -24.91 -1.11 36.75
C LYS A 551 -25.39 0.12 35.99
#